data_AF-A0A9E2RYK8-F1
#
_entry.id   AF-A0A9E2RYK8-F1
#
_cell.length_a   1.000
_cell.length_b   1.000
_cell.length_c   1.000
_cell.angle_alpha   90.00
_cell.angle_beta   90.00
_cell.angle_gamma   90.00
#
_symmetry.space_group_name_H-M   'P 1'
#
loop_
_entity.id
_entity.type
_entity.pdbx_description
1 polymer ?
#
loop_
_entity_poly.entity_id
_entity_poly.type
_entity_poly.pdbx_seq_one_letter_code
_entity_poly.pdbx_strand_id
1 'polypeptide(L)'
;MSLSKSERLLLIQLLELRQELNPDNDFREGIEALTSGYSGFYPMMDYIADELPKEVKDYVYDTLEMYAWCQHVLREADGSVPREALFPGFDGNARVGPEGAYGFAVFLVEPAHRYSSIEYAGDRLNSHGSEPDYRAMVATWKADPTTRAAFDEPTPEQIDLARRTLVRVRP
;
A
#
# COMPACT_ATOMS: atom_id res chain seq x y z
N MET A 1 -11.12 14.84 -19.90
CA MET A 1 -11.05 13.57 -20.66
C MET A 1 -12.20 13.52 -21.66
N SER A 2 -12.06 12.84 -22.79
CA SER A 2 -13.14 12.66 -23.78
C SER A 2 -13.36 11.18 -24.08
N LEU A 3 -14.60 10.70 -23.96
CA LEU A 3 -14.97 9.34 -24.34
C LEU A 3 -15.40 9.28 -25.81
N SER A 4 -14.96 8.24 -26.51
CA SER A 4 -15.46 7.87 -27.84
C SER A 4 -16.95 7.54 -27.79
N LYS A 5 -17.63 7.57 -28.96
CA LYS A 5 -19.05 7.18 -29.05
C LYS A 5 -19.27 5.73 -28.59
N SER A 6 -18.33 4.83 -28.88
CA SER A 6 -18.41 3.44 -28.47
C SER A 6 -18.26 3.26 -26.96
N GLU A 7 -17.36 3.99 -26.30
CA GLU A 7 -17.22 3.96 -24.84
C GLU A 7 -18.47 4.52 -24.15
N ARG A 8 -19.06 5.60 -24.68
CA ARG A 8 -20.31 6.14 -24.14
C ARG A 8 -21.47 5.16 -24.28
N LEU A 9 -21.59 4.49 -25.43
CA LEU A 9 -22.59 3.44 -25.63
C LEU A 9 -22.42 2.30 -24.62
N LEU A 10 -21.19 1.84 -24.38
CA LEU A 10 -20.91 0.77 -23.41
C LEU A 10 -21.29 1.19 -21.97
N LEU A 11 -20.97 2.42 -21.57
CA LEU A 11 -21.31 2.91 -20.23
C LEU A 11 -22.82 3.11 -20.05
N ILE A 12 -23.54 3.58 -21.07
CA ILE A 12 -25.01 3.69 -21.04
C ILE A 12 -25.62 2.31 -20.78
N GLN A 13 -25.21 1.30 -21.54
CA GLN A 13 -25.68 -0.08 -21.38
C GLN A 13 -25.39 -0.62 -19.97
N LEU A 14 -24.22 -0.33 -19.40
CA LEU A 14 -23.87 -0.73 -18.05
C LEU A 14 -24.75 -0.05 -16.98
N LEU A 15 -25.03 1.25 -17.14
CA LEU A 15 -25.87 2.00 -16.22
C LEU A 15 -27.34 1.53 -16.28
N GLU A 16 -27.86 1.26 -17.47
CA GLU A 16 -29.20 0.69 -17.68
C GLU A 16 -29.34 -0.67 -16.98
N LEU A 17 -28.37 -1.58 -17.18
CA LEU A 17 -28.35 -2.88 -16.50
C LEU A 17 -28.25 -2.74 -14.97
N ARG A 18 -27.42 -1.81 -14.47
CA ARG A 18 -27.31 -1.58 -13.02
C ARG A 18 -28.61 -1.02 -12.43
N GLN A 19 -29.35 -0.21 -13.18
CA GLN A 19 -30.66 0.31 -12.77
C GLN A 19 -31.70 -0.80 -12.67
N GLU A 20 -31.69 -1.77 -13.60
CA GLU A 20 -32.55 -2.95 -13.54
C GLU A 20 -32.20 -3.86 -12.35
N LEU A 21 -30.92 -4.06 -12.08
CA LEU A 21 -30.44 -4.93 -10.98
C LEU A 21 -30.61 -4.29 -9.60
N ASN A 22 -30.60 -2.96 -9.50
CA ASN A 22 -30.75 -2.22 -8.25
C ASN A 22 -31.54 -0.92 -8.48
N PRO A 23 -32.88 -0.99 -8.44
CA PRO A 23 -33.77 0.14 -8.78
C PRO A 23 -33.64 1.36 -7.85
N ASP A 24 -33.06 1.19 -6.66
CA ASP A 24 -32.89 2.26 -5.68
C ASP A 24 -31.80 3.27 -6.10
N ASN A 25 -30.95 2.91 -7.06
CA ASN A 25 -29.97 3.83 -7.64
C ASN A 25 -30.55 4.54 -8.87
N ASP A 26 -30.51 5.88 -8.88
CA ASP A 26 -30.91 6.67 -10.04
C ASP A 26 -29.70 7.00 -10.92
N PHE A 27 -29.59 6.35 -12.07
CA PHE A 27 -28.52 6.58 -13.04
C PHE A 27 -28.94 7.46 -14.23
N ARG A 28 -30.16 8.01 -14.23
CA ARG A 28 -30.72 8.76 -15.37
C ARG A 28 -29.89 9.97 -15.77
N GLU A 29 -29.38 10.71 -14.78
CA GLU A 29 -28.49 11.86 -15.02
C GLU A 29 -27.22 11.44 -15.76
N GLY A 30 -26.62 10.31 -15.34
CA GLY A 30 -25.44 9.75 -15.99
C GLY A 30 -25.68 9.29 -17.43
N ILE A 31 -26.82 8.61 -17.67
CA ILE A 31 -27.23 8.15 -18.99
C ILE A 31 -27.46 9.34 -19.94
N GLU A 32 -28.14 10.38 -19.47
CA GLU A 32 -28.37 11.62 -20.24
C GLU A 32 -27.06 12.33 -20.56
N ALA A 33 -26.16 12.48 -19.56
CA ALA A 33 -24.86 13.09 -19.77
C ALA A 33 -24.03 12.35 -20.83
N LEU A 34 -24.00 11.02 -20.81
CA LEU A 34 -23.30 10.19 -21.79
C LEU A 34 -23.92 10.29 -23.18
N THR A 35 -25.25 10.27 -23.27
CA THR A 35 -26.01 10.37 -24.53
C THR A 35 -25.75 11.71 -25.22
N SER A 36 -25.90 12.80 -24.47
CA SER A 36 -25.79 14.17 -24.95
C SER A 36 -24.35 14.68 -25.04
N GLY A 37 -23.37 13.93 -24.51
CA GLY A 37 -21.95 14.23 -24.60
C GLY A 37 -21.46 15.31 -23.62
N TYR A 38 -22.13 15.45 -22.48
CA TYR A 38 -21.78 16.40 -21.43
C TYR A 38 -20.60 15.89 -20.60
N SER A 39 -19.40 15.98 -21.15
CA SER A 39 -18.18 15.38 -20.58
C SER A 39 -17.84 15.83 -19.15
N GLY A 40 -18.30 17.00 -18.71
CA GLY A 40 -18.14 17.47 -17.33
C GLY A 40 -19.04 16.78 -16.30
N PHE A 41 -20.01 15.98 -16.75
CA PHE A 41 -20.99 15.28 -15.92
C PHE A 41 -20.86 13.75 -16.02
N TYR A 42 -19.74 13.23 -16.53
CA TYR A 42 -19.55 11.78 -16.62
C TYR A 42 -19.35 11.21 -15.20
N PRO A 43 -20.36 10.54 -14.63
CA PRO A 43 -20.51 10.42 -13.18
C PRO A 43 -19.61 9.34 -12.56
N MET A 44 -18.87 8.57 -13.37
CA MET A 44 -18.16 7.39 -12.89
C MET A 44 -16.65 7.54 -12.83
N MET A 45 -16.07 8.53 -13.51
CA MET A 45 -14.62 8.58 -13.68
C MET A 45 -13.93 9.21 -12.47
N ASP A 46 -14.59 10.10 -11.74
CA ASP A 46 -14.03 10.70 -10.50
C ASP A 46 -13.91 9.68 -9.35
N TYR A 47 -14.60 8.54 -9.44
CA TYR A 47 -14.53 7.45 -8.45
C TYR A 47 -13.42 6.44 -8.74
N ILE A 48 -12.80 6.51 -9.91
CA ILE A 48 -11.69 5.64 -10.28
C ILE A 48 -10.40 6.42 -10.01
N ALA A 49 -9.67 5.99 -9.00
CA ALA A 49 -8.36 6.57 -8.70
C ALA A 49 -7.41 6.36 -9.88
N ASP A 50 -6.51 7.32 -10.09
CA ASP A 50 -5.38 7.16 -11.00
C ASP A 50 -4.51 5.97 -10.58
N GLU A 51 -3.73 5.44 -11.53
CA GLU A 51 -2.79 4.37 -11.23
C GLU A 51 -1.78 4.80 -10.17
N LEU A 52 -1.59 3.94 -9.16
CA LEU A 52 -0.58 4.17 -8.14
C LEU A 52 0.83 4.15 -8.77
N PRO A 53 1.63 5.23 -8.61
CA PRO A 53 2.97 5.30 -9.19
C PRO A 53 3.86 4.13 -8.76
N LYS A 54 4.74 3.70 -9.66
CA LYS A 54 5.65 2.56 -9.40
C LYS A 54 6.52 2.81 -8.17
N GLU A 55 6.98 4.04 -8.00
CA GLU A 55 7.87 4.46 -6.92
C GLU A 55 7.20 4.30 -5.55
N VAL A 56 5.88 4.51 -5.47
CA VAL A 56 5.11 4.31 -4.23
C VAL A 56 4.93 2.82 -3.96
N LYS A 57 4.63 2.02 -5.00
CA LYS A 57 4.53 0.56 -4.88
C LYS A 57 5.85 -0.05 -4.39
N ASP A 58 6.96 0.30 -5.03
CA ASP A 58 8.30 -0.17 -4.67
C ASP A 58 8.64 0.23 -3.22
N TYR A 59 8.37 1.48 -2.84
CA TYR A 59 8.59 1.97 -1.48
C TYR A 59 7.86 1.15 -0.42
N VAL A 60 6.57 0.85 -0.63
CA VAL A 60 5.78 0.04 0.30
C VAL A 60 6.29 -1.40 0.34
N TYR A 61 6.53 -2.02 -0.82
CA TYR A 61 7.02 -3.40 -0.88
C TYR A 61 8.37 -3.55 -0.18
N ASP A 62 9.31 -2.67 -0.49
CA ASP A 62 10.65 -2.69 0.09
C ASP A 62 10.60 -2.50 1.62
N THR A 63 9.74 -1.59 2.09
CA THR A 63 9.59 -1.32 3.53
C THR A 63 9.01 -2.54 4.25
N LEU A 64 7.93 -3.12 3.73
CA LEU A 64 7.30 -4.30 4.34
C LEU A 64 8.20 -5.53 4.28
N GLU A 65 8.91 -5.75 3.17
CA GLU A 65 9.86 -6.86 3.03
C GLU A 65 11.04 -6.72 3.99
N MET A 66 11.60 -5.51 4.11
CA MET A 66 12.64 -5.22 5.09
C MET A 66 12.16 -5.51 6.52
N TYR A 67 10.99 -5.01 6.92
CA TYR A 67 10.46 -5.27 8.27
C TYR A 67 10.17 -6.76 8.51
N ALA A 68 9.59 -7.46 7.53
CA ALA A 68 9.35 -8.90 7.62
C ALA A 68 10.66 -9.68 7.82
N TRP A 69 11.70 -9.34 7.05
CA TRP A 69 13.03 -9.94 7.18
C TRP A 69 13.65 -9.66 8.55
N CYS A 70 13.70 -8.39 8.97
CA CYS A 70 14.30 -8.01 10.25
C CYS A 70 13.57 -8.67 11.43
N GLN A 71 12.23 -8.67 11.44
CA GLN A 71 11.47 -9.29 12.50
C GLN A 71 11.64 -10.81 12.51
N HIS A 72 11.76 -11.46 11.36
CA HIS A 72 12.05 -12.88 11.31
C HIS A 72 13.43 -13.19 11.91
N VAL A 73 14.49 -12.50 11.46
CA VAL A 73 15.86 -12.65 11.99
C VAL A 73 15.89 -12.46 13.51
N LEU A 74 15.28 -11.38 14.00
CA LEU A 74 15.29 -11.08 15.44
C LEU A 74 14.43 -12.06 16.23
N ARG A 75 13.32 -12.57 15.68
CA ARG A 75 12.50 -13.59 16.33
C ARG A 75 13.24 -14.91 16.48
N GLU A 76 13.97 -15.35 15.45
CA GLU A 76 14.78 -16.57 15.52
C GLU A 76 15.96 -16.40 16.51
N ALA A 77 16.57 -15.21 16.56
CA ALA A 77 17.69 -14.94 17.45
C ALA A 77 17.29 -14.74 18.94
N ASP A 78 16.22 -13.99 19.18
CA ASP A 78 15.81 -13.53 20.52
C ASP A 78 14.57 -14.28 21.07
N GLY A 79 13.97 -15.16 20.27
CA GLY A 79 12.72 -15.89 20.59
C GLY A 79 11.45 -15.04 20.50
N SER A 80 11.56 -13.74 20.21
CA SER A 80 10.43 -12.80 20.05
C SER A 80 10.85 -11.58 19.23
N VAL A 81 9.88 -10.80 18.73
CA VAL A 81 10.18 -9.54 18.04
C VAL A 81 10.41 -8.43 19.07
N PRO A 82 11.58 -7.78 19.10
CA PRO A 82 11.84 -6.66 19.99
C PRO A 82 10.91 -5.48 19.70
N ARG A 83 10.56 -4.69 20.72
CA ARG A 83 9.61 -3.58 20.60
C ARG A 83 10.04 -2.55 19.56
N GLU A 84 11.33 -2.30 19.45
CA GLU A 84 11.95 -1.40 18.48
C GLU A 84 11.82 -1.89 17.03
N ALA A 85 11.63 -3.19 16.83
CA ALA A 85 11.45 -3.84 15.53
C ALA A 85 9.98 -3.92 15.07
N LEU A 86 9.04 -3.54 15.94
CA LEU A 86 7.62 -3.47 15.59
C LEU A 86 7.40 -2.39 14.53
N PHE A 87 6.64 -2.75 13.48
CA PHE A 87 6.38 -1.85 12.37
C PHE A 87 5.42 -0.73 12.81
N PRO A 88 5.81 0.56 12.68
CA PRO A 88 4.95 1.65 13.11
C PRO A 88 3.86 2.02 12.09
N GLY A 89 3.90 1.44 10.89
CA GLY A 89 2.90 1.70 9.85
C GLY A 89 3.24 2.88 8.95
N PHE A 90 2.25 3.31 8.17
CA PHE A 90 2.32 4.49 7.30
C PHE A 90 1.31 5.57 7.76
N ASP A 91 1.54 6.83 7.43
CA ASP A 91 0.65 7.94 7.78
C ASP A 91 -0.61 7.90 6.93
N GLY A 92 -1.73 7.54 7.56
CA GLY A 92 -3.03 7.48 6.90
C GLY A 92 -3.63 8.84 6.53
N ASN A 93 -3.05 9.95 6.98
CA ASN A 93 -3.53 11.29 6.62
C ASN A 93 -2.92 11.83 5.33
N ALA A 94 -1.86 11.18 4.84
CA ALA A 94 -1.11 11.63 3.70
C ALA A 94 -1.92 11.28 2.42
N ARG A 95 -2.13 12.25 1.52
CA ARG A 95 -3.15 12.14 0.45
C ARG A 95 -2.57 11.94 -0.96
N VAL A 96 -1.29 12.25 -1.24
CA VAL A 96 -0.73 12.11 -2.61
C VAL A 96 0.80 11.88 -2.63
N GLY A 97 1.31 10.84 -3.32
CA GLY A 97 2.75 10.54 -3.46
C GLY A 97 3.24 9.36 -2.60
N PRO A 98 4.47 9.32 -2.04
CA PRO A 98 4.84 8.35 -0.98
C PRO A 98 3.88 8.38 0.22
N GLU A 99 3.04 9.40 0.28
CA GLU A 99 1.85 9.60 1.10
C GLU A 99 0.67 8.63 0.80
N GLY A 100 0.59 8.02 -0.38
CA GLY A 100 -0.38 6.97 -0.71
C GLY A 100 0.02 5.57 -0.20
N ALA A 101 1.14 5.48 0.52
CA ALA A 101 1.68 4.23 1.03
C ALA A 101 0.72 3.51 1.97
N TYR A 102 0.00 4.25 2.82
CA TYR A 102 -0.96 3.66 3.77
C TYR A 102 -2.05 2.85 3.07
N GLY A 103 -2.73 3.44 2.07
CA GLY A 103 -3.81 2.76 1.36
C GLY A 103 -3.33 1.48 0.66
N PHE A 104 -2.14 1.52 0.05
CA PHE A 104 -1.56 0.35 -0.60
C PHE A 104 -1.08 -0.70 0.40
N ALA A 105 -0.49 -0.30 1.53
CA ALA A 105 -0.09 -1.22 2.59
C ALA A 105 -1.30 -1.92 3.22
N VAL A 106 -2.40 -1.20 3.45
CA VAL A 106 -3.67 -1.77 3.91
C VAL A 106 -4.18 -2.80 2.91
N PHE A 107 -4.18 -2.48 1.60
CA PHE A 107 -4.53 -3.43 0.55
C PHE A 107 -3.66 -4.70 0.57
N LEU A 108 -2.35 -4.57 0.79
CA LEU A 108 -1.45 -5.71 0.85
C LEU A 108 -1.74 -6.61 2.06
N VAL A 109 -1.98 -6.02 3.24
CA VAL A 109 -2.11 -6.77 4.49
C VAL A 109 -3.50 -7.36 4.69
N GLU A 110 -4.56 -6.57 4.52
CA GLU A 110 -5.92 -7.05 4.86
C GLU A 110 -6.58 -7.78 3.68
N PRO A 111 -6.84 -7.15 2.51
CA PRO A 111 -7.46 -7.84 1.37
C PRO A 111 -6.56 -8.88 0.67
N ALA A 112 -5.27 -8.58 0.49
CA ALA A 112 -4.37 -9.47 -0.26
C ALA A 112 -3.62 -10.48 0.62
N HIS A 113 -3.78 -10.40 1.95
CA HIS A 113 -3.20 -11.31 2.95
C HIS A 113 -1.67 -11.50 2.83
N ARG A 114 -0.95 -10.47 2.40
CA ARG A 114 0.52 -10.44 2.36
C ARG A 114 1.07 -9.85 3.66
N TYR A 115 2.29 -10.24 4.02
CA TYR A 115 2.99 -9.71 5.21
C TYR A 115 2.23 -9.91 6.53
N SER A 116 1.41 -10.96 6.63
CA SER A 116 0.63 -11.28 7.82
C SER A 116 1.48 -11.63 9.06
N SER A 117 2.77 -11.91 8.86
CA SER A 117 3.74 -12.20 9.93
C SER A 117 4.40 -10.95 10.55
N ILE A 118 4.13 -9.75 10.00
CA ILE A 118 4.65 -8.51 10.56
C ILE A 118 3.86 -8.15 11.83
N GLU A 119 4.58 -7.86 12.90
CA GLU A 119 4.06 -7.35 14.16
C GLU A 119 4.14 -5.81 14.20
N TYR A 120 3.13 -5.17 14.79
CA TYR A 120 2.92 -3.72 14.72
C TYR A 120 3.09 -3.05 16.09
N ALA A 121 3.54 -1.78 16.08
CA ALA A 121 3.82 -1.03 17.31
C ALA A 121 2.57 -0.40 17.95
N GLY A 122 1.43 -0.36 17.24
CA GLY A 122 0.20 0.32 17.65
C GLY A 122 -1.05 -0.25 16.98
N ASP A 123 -2.08 0.57 16.82
CA ASP A 123 -3.34 0.20 16.15
C ASP A 123 -3.12 0.03 14.64
N ARG A 124 -2.60 -1.15 14.27
CA ARG A 124 -2.39 -1.62 12.89
C ARG A 124 -1.34 -0.81 12.13
N LEU A 125 -1.70 -0.38 10.92
CA LEU A 125 -0.84 0.19 9.88
C LEU A 125 -0.80 1.72 9.89
N ASN A 126 -1.50 2.42 10.79
CA ASN A 126 -1.53 3.88 10.78
C ASN A 126 -0.52 4.46 11.79
N SER A 127 0.54 5.11 11.27
CA SER A 127 1.61 5.69 12.09
C SER A 127 1.23 7.03 12.73
N HIS A 128 0.13 7.66 12.29
CA HIS A 128 -0.27 9.01 12.69
C HIS A 128 0.85 10.06 12.52
N GLY A 129 1.71 9.90 11.51
CA GLY A 129 2.78 10.85 11.18
C GLY A 129 4.09 10.66 11.96
N SER A 130 4.28 9.51 12.62
CA SER A 130 5.49 9.20 13.42
C SER A 130 6.45 8.21 12.74
N GLU A 131 6.48 8.22 11.40
CA GLU A 131 7.33 7.32 10.61
C GLU A 131 8.82 7.64 10.77
N PRO A 132 9.69 6.61 10.90
CA PRO A 132 11.13 6.78 10.70
C PRO A 132 11.46 6.94 9.20
N ASP A 133 12.71 7.29 8.88
CA ASP A 133 13.16 7.37 7.49
C ASP A 133 13.31 5.96 6.87
N TYR A 134 12.19 5.41 6.38
CA TYR A 134 12.18 4.10 5.73
C TYR A 134 13.11 4.03 4.51
N ARG A 135 13.38 5.15 3.81
CA ARG A 135 14.27 5.14 2.65
C ARG A 135 15.71 4.87 3.09
N ALA A 136 16.17 5.53 4.15
CA ALA A 136 17.50 5.29 4.72
C ALA A 136 17.64 3.87 5.27
N MET A 137 16.59 3.35 5.92
CA MET A 137 16.56 1.99 6.44
C MET A 137 16.63 0.95 5.31
N VAL A 138 15.77 1.08 4.30
CA VAL A 138 15.76 0.21 3.12
C VAL A 138 17.09 0.26 2.38
N ALA A 139 17.73 1.43 2.27
CA ALA A 139 19.05 1.56 1.65
C ALA A 139 20.11 0.77 2.44
N THR A 140 20.08 0.85 3.77
CA THR A 140 20.99 0.09 4.66
C THR A 140 20.80 -1.41 4.50
N TRP A 141 19.54 -1.86 4.45
CA TRP A 141 19.18 -3.25 4.24
C TRP A 141 19.64 -3.76 2.86
N LYS A 142 19.25 -3.08 1.77
CA LYS A 142 19.57 -3.50 0.39
C LYS A 142 21.05 -3.48 0.04
N ALA A 143 21.85 -2.68 0.75
CA ALA A 143 23.30 -2.62 0.51
C ALA A 143 24.02 -3.89 0.97
N ASP A 144 23.42 -4.69 1.86
CA ASP A 144 24.05 -5.87 2.43
C ASP A 144 23.64 -7.15 1.69
N PRO A 145 24.60 -7.94 1.15
CA PRO A 145 24.29 -9.14 0.39
C PRO A 145 23.66 -10.26 1.23
N THR A 146 23.82 -10.25 2.56
CA THR A 146 23.28 -11.29 3.46
C THR A 146 21.74 -11.27 3.51
N THR A 147 21.11 -10.18 3.09
CA THR A 147 19.64 -10.05 3.01
C THR A 147 18.99 -10.96 1.99
N ARG A 148 19.77 -11.44 1.01
CA ARG A 148 19.31 -12.34 -0.06
C ARG A 148 19.69 -13.80 0.17
N ALA A 149 20.48 -14.07 1.21
CA ALA A 149 20.82 -15.44 1.56
C ALA A 149 19.63 -16.09 2.26
N ALA A 150 19.26 -17.30 1.84
CA ALA A 150 18.38 -18.15 2.62
C ALA A 150 19.14 -18.65 3.85
N PHE A 151 18.45 -18.75 4.98
CA PHE A 151 19.01 -19.25 6.23
C PHE A 151 17.95 -20.03 7.00
N ASP A 152 18.37 -21.12 7.64
CA ASP A 152 17.55 -21.84 8.62
C ASP A 152 17.66 -21.19 10.01
N GLU A 153 18.86 -20.70 10.35
CA GLU A 153 19.15 -19.91 11.54
C GLU A 153 19.93 -18.64 11.14
N PRO A 154 19.61 -17.46 11.68
CA PRO A 154 20.26 -16.21 11.29
C PRO A 154 21.72 -16.16 11.77
N THR A 155 22.63 -15.67 10.91
CA THR A 155 24.04 -15.48 11.28
C THR A 155 24.22 -14.26 12.20
N PRO A 156 25.33 -14.17 12.96
CA PRO A 156 25.65 -12.96 13.74
C PRO A 156 25.64 -11.67 12.90
N GLU A 157 26.11 -11.73 11.65
CA GLU A 157 26.08 -10.60 10.72
C GLU A 157 24.65 -10.19 10.34
N GLN A 158 23.74 -11.15 10.14
CA GLN A 158 22.34 -10.88 9.84
C GLN A 158 21.62 -10.27 11.05
N ILE A 159 21.92 -10.75 12.25
CA ILE A 159 21.37 -10.20 13.50
C ILE A 159 21.85 -8.76 13.69
N ASP A 160 23.15 -8.49 13.52
CA ASP A 160 23.70 -7.13 13.59
C ASP A 160 23.07 -6.21 12.53
N LEU A 161 22.93 -6.71 11.29
CA LEU A 161 22.27 -6.01 10.20
C LEU A 161 20.81 -5.66 10.52
N ALA A 162 20.04 -6.60 11.07
CA ALA A 162 18.65 -6.34 11.45
C ALA A 162 18.57 -5.26 12.52
N ARG A 163 19.42 -5.33 13.55
CA ARG A 163 19.46 -4.33 14.63
C ARG A 163 19.84 -2.94 14.12
N ARG A 164 20.90 -2.83 13.30
CA ARG A 164 21.36 -1.53 12.76
C ARG A 164 20.36 -0.91 11.76
N THR A 165 19.68 -1.75 10.97
CA THR A 165 18.66 -1.31 10.00
C THR A 165 17.47 -0.67 10.71
N LEU A 166 17.08 -1.23 11.86
CA LEU A 166 15.95 -0.77 12.66
C LEU A 166 16.29 0.38 13.63
N VAL A 167 17.53 0.86 13.64
CA VAL A 167 17.88 2.08 14.38
C VAL A 167 17.08 3.23 13.78
N ARG A 168 16.14 3.76 14.55
CA ARG A 168 15.32 4.90 14.15
C ARG A 168 16.21 6.11 13.90
N VAL A 169 16.57 6.34 12.65
CA VAL A 169 17.06 7.65 12.22
C VAL A 169 15.87 8.58 12.31
N ARG A 170 15.83 9.39 13.37
CA ARG A 170 14.88 10.51 13.40
C ARG A 170 15.32 11.51 12.33
N PRO A 171 14.41 11.96 11.44
CA PRO A 171 14.70 13.08 10.55
C PRO A 171 15.03 14.36 11.32
#